data_AF-A0A2V7ZT99-F1
#
_entry.id   AF-A0A2V7ZT99-F1
#
_cell.length_a   1.000
_cell.length_b   1.000
_cell.length_c   1.000
_cell.angle_alpha   90.00
_cell.angle_beta   90.00
_cell.angle_gamma   90.00
#
_symmetry.space_group_name_H-M   'P 1'
#
loop_
_entity.id
_entity.type
_entity.pdbx_description
1 polymer ?
#
loop_
_entity_poly.entity_id
_entity_poly.type
_entity_poly.pdbx_seq_one_letter_code
_entity_poly.pdbx_strand_id
1 'polypeptide(L)'
;MAAIGAAARLAQASDRVAVYARVDRVVLQPNAGAPDTIQVFGTFSIAERNNPNDYRPAARGYLYYRLPAKRDAARREWADLAAMAGTGQIVAFGSRWDGTPRVREANDPPANPDEYTINTGLTKVDGRTDYAPVRALAEARR
;
A
#
# COMPACT_ATOMS: atom_id res chain seq x y z
N MET A 1 -16.81 19.40 31.76
CA MET A 1 -15.65 18.91 30.98
C MET A 1 -16.09 17.69 30.19
N ALA A 2 -16.62 17.86 28.99
CA ALA A 2 -17.03 16.76 28.13
C ALA A 2 -15.89 16.48 27.15
N ALA A 3 -15.19 15.36 27.35
CA ALA A 3 -14.20 14.88 26.40
C ALA A 3 -14.95 14.43 25.15
N ILE A 4 -14.79 15.19 24.06
CA ILE A 4 -15.24 14.78 22.72
C ILE A 4 -14.29 13.65 22.30
N GLY A 5 -14.64 12.42 22.67
CA GLY A 5 -13.98 11.23 22.15
C GLY A 5 -14.21 11.18 20.65
N ALA A 6 -13.13 11.31 19.88
CA ALA A 6 -13.15 11.07 18.44
C ALA A 6 -13.51 9.59 18.23
N ALA A 7 -14.81 9.31 18.09
CA ALA A 7 -15.30 8.02 17.66
C ALA A 7 -14.60 7.68 16.35
N ALA A 8 -13.87 6.55 16.35
CA ALA A 8 -13.19 5.98 15.21
C ALA A 8 -14.08 6.14 13.97
N ARG A 9 -13.60 6.91 12.98
CA ARG A 9 -14.20 6.88 11.65
C ARG A 9 -13.98 5.48 11.11
N LEU A 10 -15.00 4.68 11.32
CA LEU A 10 -15.24 3.35 10.78
C LEU A 10 -14.37 3.10 9.55
N ALA A 11 -13.37 2.24 9.70
CA ALA A 11 -12.78 1.47 8.60
C ALA A 11 -13.83 0.46 8.07
N GLN A 12 -15.01 0.97 7.73
CA GLN A 12 -16.07 0.38 6.92
C GLN A 12 -15.82 0.79 5.47
N ALA A 13 -14.55 0.80 5.04
CA ALA A 13 -14.18 0.75 3.63
C ALA A 13 -14.14 -0.73 3.25
N SER A 14 -15.29 -1.40 3.28
CA SER A 14 -15.39 -2.80 2.88
C SER A 14 -14.79 -2.94 1.47
N ASP A 15 -13.68 -3.67 1.40
CA ASP A 15 -13.16 -4.34 0.21
C ASP A 15 -12.84 -3.50 -1.03
N ARG A 16 -12.36 -2.26 -0.86
CA ARG A 16 -11.79 -1.50 -1.99
C ARG A 16 -10.27 -1.44 -2.02
N VAL A 17 -9.60 -1.70 -0.89
CA VAL A 17 -8.14 -1.61 -0.78
C VAL A 17 -7.48 -2.73 -1.58
N ALA A 18 -6.53 -2.39 -2.45
CA ALA A 18 -5.75 -3.37 -3.20
C ALA A 18 -4.56 -3.91 -2.39
N VAL A 19 -3.94 -3.07 -1.57
CA VAL A 19 -2.67 -3.38 -0.92
C VAL A 19 -2.68 -2.95 0.53
N TYR A 20 -2.36 -3.88 1.42
CA TYR A 20 -1.79 -3.57 2.72
C TYR A 20 -0.28 -3.78 2.66
N ALA A 21 0.48 -2.83 3.17
CA ALA A 21 1.93 -2.87 3.11
C ALA A 21 2.56 -2.43 4.42
N ARG A 22 3.66 -3.08 4.77
CA ARG A 22 4.70 -2.50 5.60
C ARG A 22 5.85 -2.11 4.67
N VAL A 23 6.12 -0.81 4.59
CA VAL A 23 7.09 -0.26 3.63
C VAL A 23 8.48 -0.19 4.27
N ASP A 24 9.44 -0.88 3.67
CA ASP A 24 10.84 -0.88 4.09
C ASP A 24 11.61 0.25 3.41
N ARG A 25 11.41 0.44 2.09
CA ARG A 25 12.14 1.41 1.27
C ARG A 25 11.33 1.82 0.05
N VAL A 26 11.52 3.04 -0.42
CA VAL A 26 10.94 3.55 -1.67
C VAL A 26 12.03 4.06 -2.60
N VAL A 27 11.88 3.81 -3.90
CA VAL A 27 12.72 4.40 -4.96
C VAL A 27 11.82 5.14 -5.92
N LEU A 28 12.10 6.43 -6.12
CA LEU A 28 11.39 7.31 -7.04
C LEU A 28 12.27 7.60 -8.24
N GLN A 29 11.77 7.31 -9.45
CA GLN A 29 12.52 7.48 -10.69
C GLN A 29 11.76 8.38 -11.67
N PRO A 30 12.44 9.25 -12.44
CA PRO A 30 13.90 9.42 -12.46
C PRO A 30 14.47 10.11 -11.21
N ASN A 31 13.63 10.83 -10.45
CA ASN A 31 14.01 11.47 -9.19
C ASN A 31 12.78 11.73 -8.31
N ALA A 32 12.99 12.19 -7.08
CA ALA A 32 11.93 12.44 -6.11
C ALA A 32 11.04 13.66 -6.42
N GLY A 33 11.49 14.63 -7.22
CA GLY A 33 10.73 15.85 -7.53
C GLY A 33 9.68 15.65 -8.63
N ALA A 34 9.97 14.80 -9.61
CA ALA A 34 9.05 14.48 -10.70
C ALA A 34 9.14 13.00 -11.08
N PRO A 35 8.70 12.08 -10.20
CA PRO A 35 8.75 10.67 -10.50
C PRO A 35 7.68 10.27 -11.52
N ASP A 36 8.07 9.36 -12.40
CA ASP A 36 7.21 8.69 -13.38
C ASP A 36 7.06 7.19 -13.06
N THR A 37 8.00 6.63 -12.28
CA THR A 37 7.87 5.29 -11.71
C THR A 37 8.27 5.26 -10.24
N ILE A 38 7.74 4.28 -9.52
CA ILE A 38 8.04 4.03 -8.11
C ILE A 38 8.29 2.54 -7.89
N GLN A 39 9.33 2.22 -7.13
CA GLN A 39 9.51 0.90 -6.52
C GLN A 39 9.24 1.01 -5.03
N VAL A 40 8.33 0.18 -4.52
CA VAL A 40 8.00 0.10 -3.10
C VAL A 40 8.49 -1.25 -2.60
N PHE A 41 9.53 -1.26 -1.77
CA PHE A 41 10.07 -2.46 -1.13
C PHE A 41 9.42 -2.67 0.23
N GLY A 42 9.11 -3.91 0.56
CA GLY A 42 8.50 -4.22 1.85
C GLY A 42 7.84 -5.59 1.90
N THR A 43 6.90 -5.72 2.82
CA THR A 43 6.02 -6.88 2.94
C THR A 43 4.60 -6.47 2.61
N PHE A 44 3.93 -7.27 1.78
CA PHE A 44 2.65 -6.92 1.20
C PHE A 44 1.63 -8.04 1.42
N SER A 45 0.40 -7.66 1.71
CA SER A 45 -0.77 -8.51 1.58
C SER A 45 -1.68 -7.90 0.51
N ILE A 46 -1.84 -8.60 -0.60
CA ILE A 46 -2.51 -8.11 -1.82
C ILE A 46 -3.90 -8.70 -1.89
N ALA A 47 -4.90 -7.88 -2.20
CA ALA A 47 -6.28 -8.32 -2.37
C ALA A 47 -6.37 -9.42 -3.44
N GLU A 48 -7.24 -10.40 -3.23
CA GLU A 48 -7.60 -11.35 -4.27
C GLU A 48 -8.68 -10.76 -5.17
N ARG A 49 -8.52 -10.94 -6.48
CA ARG A 49 -9.42 -10.36 -7.48
C ARG A 49 -10.83 -10.97 -7.44
N ASN A 50 -10.94 -12.22 -7.00
CA ASN A 50 -12.18 -13.00 -7.10
C ASN A 50 -12.94 -13.16 -5.78
N ASN A 51 -12.37 -12.72 -4.66
CA ASN A 51 -13.06 -12.72 -3.37
C ASN A 51 -12.84 -11.37 -2.66
N PRO A 52 -13.90 -10.57 -2.45
CA PRO A 52 -13.80 -9.27 -1.81
C PRO A 52 -13.22 -9.33 -0.39
N ASN A 53 -13.33 -10.46 0.32
CA ASN A 53 -12.80 -10.55 1.68
C ASN A 53 -11.38 -11.15 1.77
N ASP A 54 -10.86 -11.69 0.67
CA ASP A 54 -9.58 -12.41 0.71
C ASP A 54 -8.40 -11.55 0.28
N TYR A 55 -7.31 -11.77 0.99
CA TYR A 55 -6.00 -11.23 0.69
C TYR A 55 -5.00 -12.37 0.69
N ARG A 56 -4.04 -12.29 -0.24
CA ARG A 56 -2.94 -13.25 -0.31
C ARG A 56 -2.11 -13.19 0.98
N PRO A 57 -1.47 -14.33 1.34
CA PRO A 57 -0.49 -14.36 2.42
C PRO A 57 0.56 -13.25 2.26
N ALA A 58 1.06 -12.76 3.38
CA ALA A 58 2.09 -11.73 3.40
C ALA A 58 3.33 -12.20 2.62
N ALA A 59 3.73 -11.44 1.62
CA ALA A 59 4.89 -11.73 0.77
C ALA A 59 5.88 -10.57 0.78
N ARG A 60 7.18 -10.88 0.90
CA ARG A 60 8.25 -9.89 0.87
C ARG A 60 8.78 -9.72 -0.55
N GLY A 61 9.10 -8.49 -0.93
CA GLY A 61 9.60 -8.18 -2.26
C GLY A 61 9.49 -6.70 -2.57
N TYR A 62 9.15 -6.37 -3.81
CA TYR A 62 8.78 -5.02 -4.19
C TYR A 62 7.60 -4.96 -5.15
N LEU A 63 6.89 -3.84 -5.11
CA LEU A 63 5.88 -3.44 -6.08
C LEU A 63 6.51 -2.42 -7.02
N TYR A 64 6.22 -2.50 -8.31
CA TYR A 64 6.74 -1.56 -9.31
C TYR A 64 5.62 -0.95 -10.10
N TYR A 65 5.52 0.37 -10.05
CA TYR A 65 4.44 1.11 -10.68
C TYR A 65 4.91 2.18 -11.63
N ARG A 66 4.07 2.44 -12.64
CA ARG A 66 4.12 3.62 -13.49
C ARG A 66 3.05 4.61 -13.10
N LEU A 67 3.29 5.86 -13.42
CA LEU A 67 2.36 6.96 -13.15
C LEU A 67 1.05 6.77 -13.93
N PRO A 68 -0.12 6.92 -13.28
CA PRO A 68 -1.41 6.81 -13.93
C PRO A 68 -1.82 8.15 -14.56
N ALA A 69 -2.99 8.20 -15.20
CA ALA A 69 -3.54 9.45 -15.75
C ALA A 69 -3.69 10.55 -14.68
N LYS A 70 -4.05 10.18 -13.44
CA LYS A 70 -4.16 11.10 -12.30
C LYS A 70 -2.80 11.38 -11.64
N ARG A 71 -1.91 12.04 -12.38
CA ARG A 71 -0.48 12.22 -12.03
C ARG A 71 -0.25 12.90 -10.69
N ASP A 72 -0.88 14.05 -10.43
CA ASP A 72 -0.59 14.83 -9.22
C ASP A 72 -1.03 14.12 -7.94
N ALA A 73 -2.18 13.44 -7.99
CA ALA A 73 -2.65 12.63 -6.86
C ALA A 73 -1.74 11.44 -6.60
N ALA A 74 -1.29 10.73 -7.65
CA ALA A 74 -0.34 9.63 -7.50
C ALA A 74 0.99 10.09 -6.91
N ARG A 75 1.55 11.22 -7.37
CA ARG A 75 2.82 11.75 -6.86
C ARG A 75 2.73 12.15 -5.37
N ARG A 76 1.58 12.65 -4.92
CA ARG A 76 1.34 12.91 -3.49
C ARG A 76 1.31 11.62 -2.68
N GLU A 77 0.55 10.61 -3.10
CA GLU A 77 0.53 9.31 -2.43
C GLU A 77 1.92 8.63 -2.42
N TRP A 78 2.71 8.81 -3.49
CA TRP A 78 4.08 8.30 -3.57
C TRP A 78 5.03 9.02 -2.60
N ALA A 79 4.84 10.32 -2.40
CA ALA A 79 5.57 11.07 -1.37
C ALA A 79 5.18 10.60 0.04
N ASP A 80 3.89 10.34 0.27
CA ASP A 80 3.41 9.80 1.55
C ASP A 80 3.96 8.38 1.81
N LEU A 81 4.02 7.52 0.78
CA LEU A 81 4.66 6.20 0.87
C LEU A 81 6.15 6.31 1.21
N ALA A 82 6.86 7.25 0.59
CA ALA A 82 8.26 7.52 0.89
C ALA A 82 8.45 7.99 2.34
N ALA A 83 7.54 8.83 2.85
CA ALA A 83 7.58 9.28 4.24
C ALA A 83 7.31 8.16 5.26
N MET A 84 6.56 7.12 4.88
CA MET A 84 6.26 5.96 5.73
C MET A 84 7.33 4.87 5.69
N ALA A 85 8.25 4.91 4.72
CA ALA A 85 9.31 3.91 4.59
C ALA A 85 10.17 3.82 5.86
N GLY A 86 10.40 2.59 6.33
CA GLY A 86 11.24 2.31 7.50
C GLY A 86 10.59 2.61 8.87
N THR A 87 9.43 3.25 8.90
CA THR A 87 8.73 3.58 10.17
C THR A 87 8.11 2.36 10.85
N GLY A 88 7.87 1.29 10.10
CA GLY A 88 7.13 0.11 10.55
C GLY A 88 5.61 0.28 10.57
N GLN A 89 5.10 1.47 10.22
CA GLN A 89 3.67 1.72 10.06
C GLN A 89 3.10 0.85 8.92
N ILE A 90 1.97 0.18 9.20
CA ILE A 90 1.19 -0.50 8.16
C ILE A 90 0.32 0.55 7.46
N VAL A 91 0.36 0.53 6.13
CA VAL A 91 -0.42 1.43 5.27
C VAL A 91 -1.31 0.63 4.33
N ALA A 92 -2.42 1.24 3.93
CA ALA A 92 -3.39 0.73 2.98
C ALA A 92 -3.49 1.68 1.79
N PHE A 93 -3.39 1.16 0.56
CA PHE A 93 -3.52 1.95 -0.65
C PHE A 93 -4.00 1.12 -1.86
N GLY A 94 -4.22 1.81 -2.96
CA GLY A 94 -4.71 1.23 -4.20
C GLY A 94 -6.18 0.82 -4.16
N SER A 95 -6.72 0.59 -5.35
CA SER A 95 -8.10 0.19 -5.59
C SER A 95 -8.11 -1.18 -6.24
N ARG A 96 -8.65 -2.19 -5.55
CA ARG A 96 -8.70 -3.57 -6.07
C ARG A 96 -9.60 -3.72 -7.29
N TRP A 97 -10.55 -2.80 -7.47
CA TRP A 97 -11.46 -2.76 -8.62
C TRP A 97 -10.72 -2.32 -9.89
N ASP A 98 -9.74 -1.43 -9.72
CA ASP A 98 -8.91 -0.93 -10.82
C ASP A 98 -7.73 -1.85 -11.12
N GLY A 99 -7.33 -2.68 -10.13
CA GLY A 99 -6.33 -3.72 -10.32
C GLY A 99 -5.56 -4.05 -9.03
N THR A 100 -4.90 -5.20 -9.03
CA THR A 100 -4.04 -5.64 -7.95
C THR A 100 -2.62 -5.82 -8.49
N PRO A 101 -1.59 -5.27 -7.81
CA PRO A 101 -0.22 -5.33 -8.31
C PRO A 101 0.38 -6.72 -8.18
N ARG A 102 1.50 -6.94 -8.87
CA ARG A 102 2.36 -8.09 -8.66
C ARG A 102 3.45 -7.77 -7.64
N VAL A 103 3.63 -8.66 -6.67
CA VAL A 103 4.84 -8.70 -5.83
C VAL A 103 5.97 -9.34 -6.65
N ARG A 104 7.07 -8.60 -6.82
CA ARG A 104 8.31 -9.03 -7.48
C ARG A 104 9.34 -9.40 -6.43
N GLU A 105 10.25 -10.31 -6.73
CA GLU A 105 11.32 -10.66 -5.79
C GLU A 105 12.27 -9.47 -5.60
N ALA A 106 12.88 -9.30 -4.43
CA ALA A 106 13.66 -8.08 -4.12
C ALA A 106 14.81 -7.78 -5.11
N ASN A 107 15.34 -8.81 -5.77
CA ASN A 107 16.46 -8.72 -6.70
C ASN A 107 16.04 -8.78 -8.18
N ASP A 108 14.75 -8.94 -8.48
CA ASP A 108 14.27 -8.93 -9.86
C ASP A 108 14.51 -7.54 -10.49
N PRO A 109 14.98 -7.46 -11.74
CA PRO A 109 15.13 -6.17 -12.40
C PRO A 109 13.76 -5.48 -12.57
N PRO A 110 13.67 -4.15 -12.35
CA PRO A 110 12.42 -3.42 -12.49
C PRO A 110 12.00 -3.33 -13.96
N ALA A 111 11.13 -4.25 -14.36
CA ALA A 111 10.56 -4.32 -15.71
C ALA A 111 9.03 -4.46 -15.66
N ASN A 112 8.38 -4.00 -16.74
CA ASN A 112 6.93 -4.08 -16.93
C ASN A 112 6.14 -3.55 -15.71
N PRO A 113 6.20 -2.24 -15.43
CA PRO A 113 5.53 -1.67 -14.27
C PRO A 113 4.01 -1.83 -14.35
N ASP A 114 3.40 -2.12 -13.19
CA ASP A 114 1.95 -2.12 -13.04
C ASP A 114 1.43 -0.66 -13.07
N GLU A 115 0.19 -0.44 -13.50
CA GLU A 115 -0.40 0.90 -13.39
C GLU A 115 -0.78 1.19 -11.93
N TYR A 116 -0.37 2.35 -11.42
CA TYR A 116 -0.72 2.74 -10.06
C TYR A 116 -2.21 3.08 -9.96
N THR A 117 -2.90 2.54 -8.96
CA THR A 117 -4.32 2.81 -8.73
C THR A 117 -4.48 3.72 -7.53
N ILE A 118 -5.40 4.67 -7.62
CA ILE A 118 -5.71 5.64 -6.56
C ILE A 118 -7.11 5.36 -6.07
N ASN A 119 -7.25 5.14 -4.76
CA ASN A 119 -8.54 4.95 -4.10
C ASN A 119 -8.89 6.21 -3.28
N THR A 120 -9.02 6.09 -1.97
CA THR A 120 -9.31 7.21 -1.06
C THR A 120 -8.06 7.99 -0.62
N GLY A 121 -6.86 7.57 -1.02
CA GLY A 121 -5.62 8.04 -0.41
C GLY A 121 -4.78 6.89 0.18
N LEU A 122 -3.52 7.20 0.50
CA LEU A 122 -2.73 6.39 1.44
C LEU A 122 -3.34 6.51 2.84
N THR A 123 -3.76 5.39 3.42
CA THR A 123 -4.35 5.37 4.76
C THR A 123 -3.43 4.64 5.73
N LYS A 124 -3.17 5.23 6.91
CA LYS A 124 -2.47 4.54 8.00
C LYS A 124 -3.45 3.59 8.68
N VAL A 125 -3.00 2.37 8.94
CA VAL A 125 -3.79 1.38 9.66
C VAL A 125 -3.47 1.47 11.15
N ASP A 126 -4.41 2.03 11.91
CA ASP A 126 -4.34 2.16 13.36
C ASP A 126 -5.41 1.30 14.04
N GLY A 127 -5.05 0.56 15.08
CA GLY A 127 -6.00 -0.04 16.03
C GLY A 127 -6.75 -1.33 15.62
N ARG A 128 -6.54 -1.89 14.42
CA ARG A 128 -7.07 -3.22 14.02
C ARG A 128 -5.96 -4.18 13.59
N THR A 129 -5.30 -4.79 14.56
CA THR A 129 -4.26 -5.81 14.33
C THR A 129 -4.84 -7.21 14.15
N ASP A 130 -6.15 -7.38 14.33
CA ASP A 130 -6.88 -8.65 14.27
C ASP A 130 -7.45 -8.98 12.87
N TYR A 131 -7.51 -7.99 11.97
CA TYR A 131 -7.90 -8.23 10.57
C TYR A 131 -6.81 -9.00 9.83
N ALA A 132 -7.18 -10.10 9.15
CA ALA A 132 -6.25 -11.09 8.61
C ALA A 132 -5.04 -10.52 7.81
N PRO A 133 -5.20 -9.61 6.83
CA PRO A 133 -4.05 -9.07 6.10
C PRO A 133 -3.15 -8.17 6.97
N VAL A 134 -3.72 -7.46 7.94
CA VAL A 134 -2.95 -6.60 8.86
C VAL A 134 -2.20 -7.47 9.88
N ARG A 135 -2.86 -8.51 10.40
CA ARG A 135 -2.25 -9.49 11.31
C ARG A 135 -1.07 -10.19 10.67
N ALA A 136 -1.22 -10.67 9.43
CA ALA A 136 -0.16 -11.33 8.68
C ALA A 136 1.10 -10.44 8.54
N LEU A 137 0.91 -9.14 8.31
CA LEU A 137 2.01 -8.17 8.25
C LEU A 137 2.64 -7.88 9.62
N ALA A 138 1.83 -7.82 10.68
CA ALA A 138 2.31 -7.64 12.05
C ALA A 138 3.13 -8.85 12.54
N GLU A 139 2.71 -10.07 12.18
CA GLU A 139 3.36 -11.33 12.55
C GLU A 139 4.65 -11.60 11.77
N ALA A 140 4.73 -11.14 10.51
CA ALA A 140 5.93 -11.23 9.67
C ALA A 140 7.14 -10.40 10.18
N ARG A 141 7.03 -9.79 11.38
CA ARG A 141 8.07 -8.97 12.04
C ARG A 141 9.30 -9.76 12.54
N ARG A 142 9.44 -11.06 12.25
CA ARG A 142 10.56 -11.87 12.76
C ARG A 142 11.80 -11.79 11.87
#